data_AF-A0A6M3L102-F1
#
_entry.id   AF-A0A6M3L102-F1
#
_cell.length_a   1.000
_cell.length_b   1.000
_cell.length_c   1.000
_cell.angle_alpha   90.00
_cell.angle_beta   90.00
_cell.angle_gamma   90.00
#
_symmetry.space_group_name_H-M   'P 1'
#
loop_
_entity.id
_entity.type
_entity.pdbx_description
1 polymer ?
#
loop_
_entity_poly.entity_id
_entity_poly.type
_entity_poly.pdbx_seq_one_letter_code
_entity_poly.pdbx_strand_id
1 'polypeptide(L)' 'MPDTSQPPELDLSQYAVSNILSSGTSITHYGLVARNGSWYILEEDTTNGTYMYNTGTSSYTTAWTNRKTATYNYFYVEF' A
#
# COMPACT_ATOMS: atom_id res chain seq x y z
N MET A 1 -3.03 26.26 23.86
CA MET A 1 -2.26 25.00 23.84
C MET A 1 -2.37 24.46 22.43
N PRO A 2 -1.29 24.04 21.75
CA PRO A 2 -1.45 23.46 20.42
C PRO A 2 -2.17 22.12 20.54
N ASP A 3 -3.15 21.94 19.67
CA ASP A 3 -4.02 20.79 19.59
C ASP A 3 -3.22 19.52 19.24
N THR A 4 -3.27 18.52 20.11
CA THR A 4 -2.62 17.21 19.96
C THR A 4 -3.50 16.19 19.24
N SER A 5 -4.56 16.59 18.54
CA SER A 5 -5.53 15.67 17.94
C SER A 5 -5.21 15.21 16.51
N GLN A 6 -4.10 15.62 15.90
CA GLN A 6 -3.79 15.13 14.55
C GLN A 6 -3.06 13.78 14.65
N PRO A 7 -3.66 12.66 14.20
CA PRO A 7 -2.92 11.40 14.08
C PRO A 7 -1.68 11.67 13.22
N PRO A 8 -0.57 10.95 13.45
CA PRO A 8 0.65 11.15 12.66
C PRO A 8 0.26 11.08 11.18
N GLU A 9 0.38 12.21 10.47
CA GLU A 9 0.09 12.24 9.05
C GLU A 9 1.02 11.24 8.40
N LEU A 10 0.45 10.26 7.70
CA LEU A 10 1.26 9.35 6.91
C LEU A 10 1.94 10.18 5.83
N ASP A 11 3.24 10.43 6.01
CA ASP A 11 4.05 11.17 5.03
C ASP A 11 4.30 10.31 3.80
N LEU A 12 3.32 10.33 2.90
CA LEU A 12 3.35 9.62 1.63
C LEU A 12 4.34 10.23 0.63
N SER A 13 4.86 11.44 0.88
CA SER A 13 5.83 12.10 -0.01
C SER A 13 7.15 11.33 -0.10
N GLN A 14 7.42 10.47 0.88
CA GLN A 14 8.62 9.64 0.93
C GLN A 14 8.52 8.41 0.04
N TYR A 15 7.31 7.99 -0.34
CA TYR A 15 7.07 6.77 -1.09
C TYR A 15 7.15 7.02 -2.59
N ALA A 16 7.92 6.19 -3.28
CA ALA A 16 7.98 6.17 -4.74
C ALA A 16 7.45 4.85 -5.27
N VAL A 17 6.84 4.88 -6.46
CA VAL A 17 6.42 3.66 -7.16
C VAL A 17 7.66 2.86 -7.54
N SER A 18 7.77 1.66 -6.97
CA SER A 18 8.83 0.70 -7.27
C SER A 18 8.38 -0.31 -8.32
N ASN A 19 7.11 -0.73 -8.30
CA ASN A 19 6.58 -1.69 -9.26
C ASN A 19 5.12 -1.38 -9.63
N ILE A 20 4.76 -1.73 -10.86
CA ILE A 20 3.38 -1.75 -11.33
C ILE A 20 3.18 -3.08 -12.03
N LEU A 21 2.07 -3.76 -11.72
CA LEU A 21 1.64 -4.92 -12.49
C LEU A 21 0.14 -4.88 -12.70
N SER A 22 -0.25 -4.66 -13.96
CA SER A 22 -1.60 -4.94 -14.41
C SER A 22 -1.66 -6.40 -14.86
N SER A 23 -2.56 -7.18 -14.25
CA SER A 23 -2.65 -8.62 -14.49
C SER A 23 -3.49 -8.97 -15.73
N GLY A 24 -3.83 -7.99 -16.56
CA GLY A 24 -4.78 -8.16 -17.68
C GLY A 24 -6.23 -8.38 -17.22
N THR A 25 -6.49 -8.21 -15.93
CA THR A 25 -7.83 -8.25 -15.30
C THR A 25 -8.17 -6.87 -14.73
N SER A 26 -9.30 -6.75 -14.02
CA SER A 26 -9.67 -5.51 -13.34
C SER A 26 -8.76 -5.15 -12.16
N ILE A 27 -7.86 -6.05 -11.77
CA ILE A 27 -6.93 -5.88 -10.65
C ILE A 27 -5.56 -5.42 -11.13
N THR A 28 -5.13 -4.27 -10.63
CA THR A 28 -3.78 -3.73 -10.79
C THR A 28 -3.11 -3.56 -9.42
N HIS A 29 -1.86 -3.99 -9.32
CA HIS A 29 -1.05 -3.81 -8.12
C HIS A 29 0.02 -2.74 -8.34
N TYR A 30 0.14 -1.83 -7.39
CA TYR A 30 1.19 -0.81 -7.35
C TYR A 30 1.99 -1.00 -6.07
N GLY A 31 3.30 -1.18 -6.20
CA GLY A 31 4.19 -1.33 -5.06
C GLY A 31 4.92 -0.02 -4.82
N LEU A 32 4.81 0.51 -3.61
CA LEU A 32 5.36 1.80 -3.22
C LEU A 32 6.33 1.59 -2.06
N VAL A 33 7.52 2.16 -2.18
CA VAL A 33 8.60 1.99 -1.21
C VAL A 33 9.15 3.36 -0.83
N ALA A 34 9.26 3.60 0.47
CA ALA A 34 9.87 4.79 1.03
C ALA A 34 11.38 4.63 1.20
N ARG A 35 12.11 5.75 1.31
CA ARG A 35 13.57 5.75 1.48
C ARG A 35 14.05 4.99 2.72
N ASN A 36 13.22 4.90 3.75
CA ASN A 36 13.52 4.16 4.98
C ASN A 36 13.25 2.64 4.86
N GLY A 37 12.80 2.16 3.70
CA GLY A 37 12.47 0.75 3.46
C GLY A 37 11.04 0.35 3.85
N SER A 38 10.24 1.25 4.44
CA SER A 38 8.81 1.04 4.60
C SER A 38 8.15 0.92 3.22
N TRP A 39 7.09 0.14 3.13
CA TRP A 39 6.42 -0.13 1.87
C TRP A 39 4.93 -0.33 2.05
N TYR A 40 4.20 -0.14 0.97
CA TYR A 40 2.84 -0.63 0.83
C TYR A 40 2.61 -1.11 -0.60
N ILE A 41 1.68 -2.05 -0.74
CA ILE A 41 1.15 -2.46 -2.04
C ILE A 41 -0.28 -1.97 -2.09
N LEU A 42 -0.58 -1.15 -3.08
CA LEU A 42 -1.94 -0.75 -3.43
C LEU A 42 -2.51 -1.76 -4.42
N GLU A 43 -3.66 -2.34 -4.08
CA GLU A 43 -4.52 -3.06 -4.99
C GLU A 43 -5.64 -2.13 -5.46
N GLU A 44 -5.66 -1.85 -6.76
CA GLU A 44 -6.77 -1.19 -7.43
C GLU A 44 -7.65 -2.27 -8.07
N ASP A 45 -8.91 -2.33 -7.65
CA ASP A 45 -9.94 -3.13 -8.32
C ASP A 45 -10.91 -2.21 -9.06
N THR A 46 -10.74 -2.15 -10.38
CA THR A 46 -11.58 -1.33 -11.25
C THR A 46 -13.00 -1.87 -11.43
N THR A 47 -13.26 -3.14 -11.10
CA THR A 47 -14.63 -3.72 -11.15
C THR A 47 -15.45 -3.22 -9.96
N ASN A 48 -14.86 -3.23 -8.78
CA ASN A 48 -15.52 -2.83 -7.53
C ASN A 48 -15.28 -1.35 -7.17
N GLY A 49 -14.37 -0.68 -7.86
CA GLY A 49 -13.99 0.70 -7.60
C GLY A 49 -13.25 0.88 -6.27
N THR A 50 -12.47 -0.12 -5.84
CA THR A 50 -11.79 -0.11 -4.54
C THR A 50 -10.29 0.09 -4.68
N TYR A 51 -9.73 0.76 -3.66
CA TYR A 51 -8.30 0.94 -3.46
C TYR A 51 -7.96 0.42 -2.06
N MET A 52 -7.26 -0.71 -2.00
CA MET A 52 -6.92 -1.37 -0.75
C MET A 52 -5.41 -1.55 -0.61
N TYR A 53 -4.93 -1.60 0.63
CA TYR A 53 -3.52 -1.50 0.96
C TYR A 53 -3.07 -2.73 1.72
N ASN A 54 -1.91 -3.26 1.34
CA ASN A 54 -1.16 -4.25 2.09
C ASN A 54 0.14 -3.59 2.57
N THR A 55 0.42 -3.73 3.86
CA THR A 55 1.67 -3.28 4.49
C THR A 55 2.18 -4.41 5.37
N GLY A 56 3.41 -4.31 5.87
CA GLY A 56 3.90 -5.31 6.82
C GLY A 56 5.37 -5.15 7.18
N THR A 57 5.84 -6.10 7.98
CA THR A 57 7.22 -6.17 8.48
C THR A 57 8.15 -7.05 7.63
N SER A 58 7.59 -7.82 6.69
CA SER A 58 8.38 -8.59 5.73
C SER A 58 9.10 -7.68 4.74
N SER A 59 10.11 -8.22 4.04
CA SER A 59 10.76 -7.44 2.98
C SER A 59 9.79 -7.15 1.84
N TYR A 60 9.91 -5.96 1.24
CA TYR A 60 9.08 -5.55 0.11
C TYR A 60 9.13 -6.57 -1.04
N THR A 61 10.29 -7.15 -1.35
CA THR A 61 10.42 -8.13 -2.44
C THR A 61 9.64 -9.42 -2.19
N THR A 62 9.62 -9.90 -0.94
CA THR A 62 8.81 -11.04 -0.53
C THR A 62 7.33 -10.70 -0.58
N ALA A 63 6.93 -9.55 -0.05
CA ALA A 63 5.54 -9.09 -0.10
C ALA A 63 5.05 -8.93 -1.54
N TRP A 64 5.86 -8.29 -2.41
CA TRP A 64 5.57 -8.11 -3.81
C TRP A 64 5.38 -9.45 -4.52
N THR A 65 6.24 -10.44 -4.27
CA THR A 65 6.10 -11.78 -4.85
C THR A 65 4.75 -12.41 -4.49
N ASN A 66 4.30 -12.22 -3.26
CA ASN A 66 3.05 -12.78 -2.72
C ASN A 66 1.82 -11.89 -2.88
N ARG A 67 1.93 -10.74 -3.58
CA ARG A 67 0.89 -9.70 -3.68
C ARG A 67 -0.50 -10.21 -4.06
N LYS A 68 -0.60 -11.26 -4.88
CA LYS A 68 -1.89 -11.82 -5.35
C LYS A 68 -2.66 -12.59 -4.28
N THR A 69 -1.96 -13.09 -3.27
CA THR A 69 -2.54 -13.87 -2.16
C THR A 69 -2.46 -13.11 -0.83
N ALA A 70 -2.06 -11.84 -0.89
CA ALA A 70 -1.97 -10.98 0.28
C ALA A 70 -3.36 -10.54 0.73
N THR A 71 -3.46 -10.15 2.00
CA THR A 71 -4.67 -9.53 2.55
C THR A 71 -4.54 -8.02 2.43
N TYR A 72 -5.50 -7.39 1.79
CA TYR A 72 -5.57 -5.94 1.67
C TYR A 72 -6.71 -5.39 2.52
N ASN A 73 -6.51 -4.22 3.13
CA ASN A 73 -7.56 -3.50 3.85
C ASN A 73 -7.60 -2.03 3.43
N TYR A 74 -8.65 -1.33 3.84
CA TYR A 74 -8.73 0.12 3.65
C TYR A 74 -7.68 0.86 4.47
N PHE A 75 -7.28 2.02 3.95
CA PHE A 75 -6.24 2.87 4.55
C PHE A 75 -6.47 3.25 6.02
N TYR A 76 -7.74 3.43 6.42
CA TYR A 76 -8.10 3.86 7.78
C TYR A 76 -8.26 2.70 8.77
N VAL A 77 -8.14 1.46 8.31
CA VAL A 77 -8.09 0.30 9.20
C VAL A 77 -6.66 0.26 9.74
N GLU A 78 -6.44 0.84 10.92
CA GLU A 78 -5.16 0.70 11.62
C GLU A 78 -4.86 -0.79 11.81
N PHE A 79 -3.67 -1.20 11.37
CA PHE A 79 -3.16 -2.56 11.45
C PHE A 79 -2.34 -2.77 12.72
#